data_AF-A0A383WI08-F1
#
_entry.id   AF-A0A383WI08-F1
#
_cell.length_a   1.000
_cell.length_b   1.000
_cell.length_c   1.000
_cell.angle_alpha   90.00
_cell.angle_beta   90.00
_cell.angle_gamma   90.00
#
_symmetry.space_group_name_H-M   'P 1'
#
loop_
_entity.id
_entity.type
_entity.pdbx_description
1 polymer ?
#
loop_
_entity_poly.entity_id
_entity_poly.type
_entity_poly.pdbx_seq_one_letter_code
_entity_poly.pdbx_strand_id
1 'polypeptide(L)'
;MPEGASAISFWIRSNTQSSDPFASSTPPGQAPGLKLILQKQETGNYCASEPTTNTTAPVATAAGGWFQFSVPTSAFNCGRGGITLADVTQFEFQNQNERNADVCIGEIKIVR
;
A
#
# COMPACT_ATOMS: atom_id res chain seq x y z
N MET A 1 -18.18 -20.89 -2.21
CA MET A 1 -16.83 -20.28 -2.22
C MET A 1 -17.05 -18.79 -2.01
N PRO A 2 -16.32 -18.08 -1.13
CA PRO A 2 -16.48 -16.62 -1.13
C PRO A 2 -15.85 -16.11 -2.43
N GLU A 3 -16.68 -15.70 -3.38
CA GLU A 3 -16.26 -14.97 -4.56
C GLU A 3 -15.80 -13.58 -4.12
N GLY A 4 -14.59 -13.15 -4.52
CA GLY A 4 -14.09 -11.82 -4.18
C GLY A 4 -12.59 -11.64 -4.35
N ALA A 5 -12.12 -10.42 -4.12
CA ALA A 5 -10.70 -10.11 -4.03
C ALA A 5 -10.13 -10.64 -2.72
N SER A 6 -9.10 -11.49 -2.78
CA SER A 6 -8.39 -12.02 -1.62
C SER A 6 -7.18 -11.17 -1.20
N ALA A 7 -6.55 -10.47 -2.14
CA ALA A 7 -5.43 -9.57 -1.85
C ALA A 7 -5.25 -8.47 -2.90
N ILE A 8 -4.48 -7.45 -2.54
CA ILE A 8 -3.92 -6.46 -3.46
C ILE A 8 -2.41 -6.67 -3.50
N SER A 9 -1.88 -6.93 -4.71
CA SER A 9 -0.45 -7.08 -4.93
C SER A 9 0.09 -5.92 -5.74
N PHE A 10 1.29 -5.46 -5.39
CA PHE A 10 2.00 -4.40 -6.10
C PHE A 10 3.49 -4.51 -5.84
N TRP A 11 4.26 -3.92 -6.74
CA TRP A 11 5.69 -3.70 -6.57
C TRP A 11 5.95 -2.24 -6.22
N ILE A 12 6.87 -1.99 -5.30
CA ILE A 12 7.27 -0.65 -4.90
C ILE A 12 8.79 -0.56 -4.74
N ARG A 13 9.36 0.58 -5.09
CA ARG A 13 10.75 0.93 -4.76
C ARG A 13 10.88 2.41 -4.46
N SER A 14 11.92 2.75 -3.72
CA SER A 14 12.38 4.13 -3.66
C SER A 14 12.86 4.57 -5.05
N ASN A 15 12.51 5.81 -5.42
CA ASN A 15 13.01 6.47 -6.63
C ASN A 15 13.98 7.62 -6.30
N THR A 16 14.26 7.85 -5.01
CA THR A 16 15.16 8.92 -4.60
C THR A 16 16.55 8.72 -5.18
N GLN A 17 17.11 9.80 -5.75
CA GLN A 17 18.49 9.86 -6.25
C GLN A 17 19.45 10.45 -5.22
N SER A 18 18.94 10.85 -4.05
CA SER A 18 19.73 11.47 -3.00
C SER A 18 20.26 10.42 -2.01
N SER A 19 21.52 10.54 -1.63
CA SER A 19 22.10 9.79 -0.51
C SER A 19 21.87 10.46 0.85
N ASP A 20 21.28 11.66 0.88
CA ASP A 20 20.94 12.35 2.12
C ASP A 20 19.72 11.64 2.77
N PRO A 21 19.87 11.06 3.98
CA PRO A 21 18.78 10.39 4.67
C PRO A 21 17.60 11.33 5.01
N PHE A 22 17.79 12.64 4.90
CA PHE A 22 16.75 13.64 5.15
C PHE A 22 16.10 14.18 3.87
N ALA A 23 16.55 13.78 2.68
CA ALA A 23 15.99 14.30 1.43
C ALA A 23 14.61 13.70 1.08
N SER A 24 14.34 12.46 1.50
CA SER A 24 13.07 11.78 1.24
C SER A 24 12.72 10.80 2.34
N SER A 25 11.43 10.57 2.53
CA SER A 25 10.88 9.53 3.43
C SER A 25 11.10 8.09 2.93
N THR A 26 11.77 7.94 1.79
CA THR A 26 11.95 6.66 1.10
C THR A 26 13.41 6.50 0.70
N PRO A 27 14.33 6.22 1.64
CA PRO A 27 15.75 6.09 1.34
C PRO A 27 16.04 4.94 0.36
N PRO A 28 17.13 5.01 -0.43
CA PRO A 28 17.49 3.94 -1.36
C PRO A 28 17.70 2.60 -0.63
N GLY A 29 17.27 1.50 -1.27
CA GLY A 29 17.49 0.15 -0.75
C GLY A 29 16.58 -0.28 0.40
N GLN A 30 15.62 0.56 0.82
CA GLN A 30 14.61 0.22 1.80
C GLN A 30 13.21 0.24 1.17
N ALA A 31 12.29 -0.57 1.70
CA ALA A 31 10.91 -0.52 1.29
C ALA A 31 10.28 0.82 1.70
N PRO A 32 9.72 1.60 0.76
CA PRO A 32 9.01 2.83 1.10
C PRO A 32 7.89 2.58 2.11
N GLY A 33 7.84 3.35 3.20
CA GLY A 33 6.78 3.28 4.21
C GLY A 33 5.54 4.05 3.78
N LEU A 34 4.57 3.33 3.20
CA LEU A 34 3.28 3.84 2.76
C LEU A 34 2.16 3.12 3.49
N LYS A 35 1.14 3.88 3.84
CA LYS A 35 -0.14 3.36 4.30
C LYS A 35 -1.03 3.04 3.11
N LEU A 36 -1.73 1.93 3.19
CA LEU A 36 -2.68 1.47 2.19
C LEU A 36 -4.11 1.73 2.67
N ILE A 37 -4.91 2.37 1.83
CA ILE A 37 -6.28 2.76 2.18
C ILE A 37 -7.23 2.17 1.15
N LEU A 38 -8.33 1.58 1.62
CA LEU A 38 -9.48 1.22 0.80
C LEU A 38 -10.66 2.08 1.22
N GLN A 39 -11.26 2.76 0.24
CA GLN A 39 -12.34 3.71 0.51
C GLN A 39 -13.46 3.66 -0.53
N LYS A 40 -14.62 4.10 -0.08
CA LYS A 40 -15.76 4.49 -0.91
C LYS A 40 -15.65 5.99 -1.12
N GLN A 41 -15.09 6.37 -2.26
CA GLN A 41 -14.74 7.75 -2.58
C GLN A 41 -15.95 8.70 -2.45
N GLU A 42 -17.14 8.24 -2.83
CA GLU A 42 -18.37 9.03 -2.86
C GLU A 42 -18.79 9.53 -1.48
N THR A 43 -18.48 8.78 -0.43
CA THR A 43 -18.83 9.13 0.95
C THR A 43 -17.62 9.47 1.80
N GLY A 44 -16.40 9.35 1.26
CA GLY A 44 -15.15 9.51 2.01
C GLY A 44 -14.95 8.49 3.14
N ASN A 45 -15.71 7.39 3.14
CA ASN A 45 -15.61 6.36 4.16
C ASN A 45 -14.50 5.38 3.76
N TYR A 46 -13.63 5.03 4.70
CA TYR A 46 -12.53 4.08 4.51
C TYR A 46 -12.60 2.94 5.52
N CYS A 47 -11.94 1.83 5.20
CA CYS A 47 -11.92 0.69 6.10
C CYS A 47 -11.15 1.01 7.40
N ALA A 48 -11.59 0.43 8.53
CA ALA A 48 -11.13 0.84 9.86
C ALA A 48 -9.67 0.45 10.19
N SER A 49 -9.04 -0.41 9.39
CA SER A 49 -7.61 -0.73 9.52
C SER A 49 -6.91 -0.50 8.19
N GLU A 50 -5.72 0.08 8.25
CA GLU A 50 -4.98 0.53 7.09
C GLU A 50 -3.58 -0.07 7.20
N PRO A 51 -3.31 -1.22 6.55
CA PRO A 51 -2.01 -1.87 6.61
C PRO A 51 -0.94 -0.96 6.02
N THR A 52 0.27 -1.08 6.55
CA THR A 52 1.39 -0.23 6.16
C THR A 52 2.56 -1.09 5.69
N THR A 53 3.26 -0.65 4.65
CA THR A 53 4.41 -1.38 4.09
C THR A 53 5.64 -1.37 5.01
N ASN A 54 5.69 -0.49 6.02
CA ASN A 54 6.75 -0.49 7.05
C ASN A 54 6.57 -1.59 8.11
N THR A 55 5.36 -2.11 8.30
CA THR A 55 5.06 -3.20 9.25
C THR A 55 4.68 -4.50 8.56
N THR A 56 4.39 -4.45 7.26
CA THR A 56 4.14 -5.62 6.42
C THR A 56 5.46 -6.09 5.82
N ALA A 57 5.78 -7.39 5.92
CA ALA A 57 6.94 -7.94 5.24
C ALA A 57 6.66 -8.06 3.72
N PRO A 58 7.60 -7.69 2.85
CA PRO A 58 7.46 -7.96 1.42
C PRO A 58 7.49 -9.46 1.16
N VAL A 59 6.68 -9.93 0.19
CA VAL A 59 6.63 -11.34 -0.20
C VAL A 59 7.74 -11.74 -1.18
N ALA A 60 8.35 -10.76 -1.84
CA ALA A 60 9.50 -10.94 -2.71
C ALA A 60 10.32 -9.66 -2.84
N THR A 61 11.57 -9.79 -3.28
CA THR A 61 12.43 -8.67 -3.69
C THR A 61 13.00 -8.94 -5.08
N ALA A 62 13.33 -7.89 -5.81
CA ALA A 62 13.93 -7.98 -7.14
C ALA A 62 15.05 -6.96 -7.34
N ALA A 63 15.85 -7.16 -8.39
CA ALA A 63 16.93 -6.26 -8.77
C ALA A 63 16.42 -4.82 -8.94
N GLY A 64 17.28 -3.83 -8.62
CA GLY A 64 16.90 -2.41 -8.69
C GLY A 64 16.11 -1.89 -7.48
N GLY A 65 16.09 -2.65 -6.37
CA GLY A 65 15.49 -2.23 -5.10
C GLY A 65 13.97 -2.35 -5.05
N TRP A 66 13.40 -3.25 -5.85
CA TRP A 66 11.97 -3.51 -5.90
C TRP A 66 11.54 -4.48 -4.79
N PHE A 67 10.45 -4.16 -4.12
CA PHE A 67 9.81 -4.95 -3.08
C PHE A 67 8.39 -5.28 -3.51
N GLN A 68 8.02 -6.55 -3.50
CA GLN A 68 6.65 -6.97 -3.79
C GLN A 68 5.88 -7.10 -2.49
N PHE A 69 4.68 -6.52 -2.45
CA PHE A 69 3.71 -6.73 -1.40
C PHE A 69 2.52 -7.51 -1.95
N SER A 70 1.90 -8.32 -1.09
CA SER A 70 0.62 -8.97 -1.35
C SER A 70 -0.20 -8.86 -0.07
N VAL A 71 -1.01 -7.81 0.02
CA VAL A 71 -1.74 -7.45 1.23
C VAL A 71 -3.13 -8.06 1.17
N PRO A 72 -3.48 -8.98 2.09
CA PRO A 72 -4.78 -9.63 2.05
C PRO A 72 -5.88 -8.62 2.34
N THR A 73 -7.03 -8.75 1.68
CA THR A 73 -8.17 -7.85 1.88
C THR A 73 -8.72 -7.91 3.30
N SER A 74 -8.50 -9.02 4.01
CA SER A 74 -8.81 -9.17 5.45
C SER A 74 -7.99 -8.25 6.36
N ALA A 75 -6.83 -7.74 5.91
CA ALA A 75 -6.00 -6.82 6.70
C ALA A 75 -6.62 -5.42 6.83
N PHE A 76 -7.53 -5.04 5.94
CA PHE A 76 -8.13 -3.70 5.92
C PHE A 76 -9.28 -3.53 6.92
N ASN A 77 -9.75 -4.61 7.56
CA ASN A 77 -10.87 -4.60 8.52
C ASN A 77 -12.11 -3.79 8.02
N CYS A 78 -12.48 -4.00 6.76
CA CYS A 78 -13.70 -3.46 6.18
C CYS A 78 -14.92 -4.14 6.84
N GLY A 79 -15.97 -3.37 7.13
CA GLY A 79 -17.19 -3.82 7.83
C GLY A 79 -17.43 -3.07 9.14
N ARG A 80 -16.36 -2.56 9.78
CA ARG A 80 -16.46 -1.64 10.92
C ARG A 80 -16.48 -0.21 10.36
N GLY A 81 -17.58 0.53 10.55
CA GLY A 81 -17.74 1.89 10.01
C GLY A 81 -18.60 2.02 8.75
N GLY A 82 -19.29 0.95 8.33
CA GLY A 82 -20.33 1.03 7.29
C GLY A 82 -19.86 0.90 5.85
N ILE A 83 -18.59 0.56 5.61
CA ILE A 83 -18.05 0.20 4.28
C ILE A 83 -17.74 -1.30 4.25
N THR A 84 -18.21 -2.01 3.22
CA THR A 84 -17.79 -3.39 2.93
C THR A 84 -16.80 -3.42 1.76
N LEU A 85 -16.10 -4.54 1.55
CA LEU A 85 -15.22 -4.67 0.38
C LEU A 85 -15.95 -4.48 -0.96
N ALA A 86 -17.25 -4.78 -1.02
CA ALA A 86 -18.06 -4.58 -2.21
C ALA A 86 -18.39 -3.10 -2.49
N ASP A 87 -18.24 -2.23 -1.49
CA ASP A 87 -18.46 -0.79 -1.59
C ASP A 87 -17.19 -0.02 -1.97
N VAL A 88 -16.02 -0.66 -2.00
CA VAL A 88 -14.73 0.00 -2.24
C VAL A 88 -14.63 0.44 -3.70
N THR A 89 -14.45 1.73 -3.91
CA THR A 89 -14.29 2.35 -5.23
C THR A 89 -12.90 2.90 -5.47
N GLN A 90 -12.08 2.99 -4.42
CA GLN A 90 -10.73 3.54 -4.51
C GLN A 90 -9.72 2.83 -3.60
N PHE A 91 -8.53 2.63 -4.14
CA PHE A 91 -7.33 2.17 -3.44
C PHE A 91 -6.27 3.27 -3.47
N GLU A 92 -5.76 3.67 -2.31
CA GLU A 92 -4.79 4.75 -2.19
C GLU A 92 -3.51 4.30 -1.47
N PHE A 93 -2.42 4.98 -1.83
CA PHE A 93 -1.16 4.96 -1.11
C PHE A 93 -0.96 6.32 -0.44
N GLN A 94 -0.81 6.32 0.88
CA GLN A 94 -0.57 7.54 1.66
C GLN A 94 0.81 7.50 2.31
N ASN A 95 1.60 8.54 2.07
CA ASN A 95 2.84 8.75 2.83
C ASN A 95 2.49 9.16 4.27
N GLN A 96 3.07 8.47 5.25
CA GLN A 96 2.83 8.74 6.69
C GLN A 96 3.91 9.59 7.34
N ASN A 97 4.96 9.94 6.59
CA ASN A 97 6.09 10.69 7.10
C ASN A 97 5.94 12.18 6.78
N GLU A 98 6.58 13.03 7.57
CA GLU A 98 6.53 14.49 7.41
C GLU A 98 7.12 14.97 6.07
N ARG A 99 8.08 14.23 5.52
CA ARG A 99 8.80 14.61 4.29
C ARG A 99 8.18 13.95 3.06
N ASN A 100 8.42 14.53 1.89
CA ASN A 100 7.99 13.96 0.61
C ASN A 100 8.55 12.54 0.39
N ALA A 101 7.70 11.63 -0.07
CA ALA A 101 8.09 10.31 -0.52
C ALA A 101 8.33 10.34 -2.04
N ASP A 102 9.45 9.80 -2.49
CA ASP A 102 9.77 9.64 -3.92
C ASP A 102 9.82 8.15 -4.25
N VAL A 103 8.78 7.66 -4.92
CA VAL A 103 8.52 6.24 -5.11
C VAL A 103 8.18 5.91 -6.56
N CYS A 104 8.57 4.71 -6.98
CA CYS A 104 7.96 4.06 -8.13
C CYS A 104 7.03 2.95 -7.62
N ILE A 105 5.83 2.87 -8.19
CA ILE A 105 4.86 1.80 -7.96
C ILE A 105 4.58 1.14 -9.31
N GLY A 106 4.57 -0.19 -9.33
CA GLY A 106 4.37 -0.97 -10.55
C GLY A 106 3.49 -2.19 -10.31
N GLU A 107 2.94 -2.73 -11.40
CA GLU A 107 2.23 -4.01 -11.42
C GLU A 107 1.16 -4.18 -10.34
N ILE A 108 0.31 -3.16 -10.16
CA ILE A 108 -0.81 -3.23 -9.22
C ILE A 108 -1.83 -4.25 -9.74
N LYS A 109 -2.18 -5.24 -8.91
CA LYS A 109 -3.06 -6.37 -9.24
C LYS A 109 -4.02 -6.64 -8.09
N ILE A 110 -5.27 -6.97 -8.45
CA ILE A 110 -6.24 -7.57 -7.53
C ILE A 110 -6.13 -9.09 -7.69
N VAL A 111 -5.86 -9.78 -6.58
CA VAL A 111 -5.77 -11.25 -6.53
C VAL A 111 -7.12 -11.80 -6.09
N ARG A 112 -7.54 -12.93 -6.69
CA ARG A 112 -8.74 -13.68 -6.33
C ARG A 112 -8.35 -14.93 -5.57
#